data_AF-A0A850PBJ2-F1
#
_entry.id   AF-A0A850PBJ2-F1
#
_cell.length_a   1.000
_cell.length_b   1.000
_cell.length_c   1.000
_cell.angle_alpha   90.00
_cell.angle_beta   90.00
_cell.angle_gamma   90.00
#
_symmetry.space_group_name_H-M   'P 1'
#
loop_
_entity.id
_entity.type
_entity.pdbx_description
1 polymer ?
#
loop_
_entity_poly.entity_id
_entity_poly.type
_entity_poly.pdbx_seq_one_letter_code
_entity_poly.pdbx_strand_id
1 'polypeptide(L)'
;MFNPRLIAVRSVFGLSLAIGGLAATALTPSVSFAAPPAADAPLKLNKLTVTGNAKVATSDIMAAVPFHVGDTVTQTQIMDGLHDVMAVYEKNKVNARFGQSLKFIDNKKVEVTWAVSDEQAVTNAPAQALVVEAVNFTGNKKVSSADLTAATKLRPGSEVTQDTYAADQAAIVALYKKKGVGVKVSSAAAQPHNDNRVDITYTLEEQD
;
A
#
# COMPACT_ATOMS: atom_id res chain seq x y z
N MET A 1 36.08 -23.71 58.72
CA MET A 1 36.87 -24.50 57.75
C MET A 1 36.93 -23.74 56.43
N PHE A 2 38.17 -23.46 56.01
CA PHE A 2 38.70 -23.18 54.67
C PHE A 2 38.07 -22.12 53.75
N ASN A 3 38.79 -21.00 53.67
CA ASN A 3 39.01 -20.16 52.49
C ASN A 3 40.13 -20.80 51.62
N PRO A 4 40.20 -20.53 50.30
CA PRO A 4 41.35 -19.75 49.80
C PRO A 4 41.02 -18.79 48.63
N ARG A 5 41.42 -17.51 48.70
CA ARG A 5 42.66 -16.87 48.17
C ARG A 5 42.50 -16.29 46.74
N LEU A 6 42.52 -14.95 46.59
CA LEU A 6 43.64 -14.09 46.09
C LEU A 6 43.89 -14.31 44.58
N ILE A 7 43.99 -13.31 43.70
CA ILE A 7 44.94 -12.17 43.68
C ILE A 7 44.39 -11.08 42.76
N ALA A 8 44.50 -9.82 43.17
CA ALA A 8 44.39 -8.65 42.29
C ALA A 8 45.75 -8.34 41.65
N VAL A 9 45.79 -8.02 40.35
CA VAL A 9 46.88 -7.22 39.79
C VAL A 9 46.29 -6.15 38.86
N ARG A 10 46.64 -4.92 39.20
CA ARG A 10 46.38 -3.68 38.46
C ARG A 10 47.43 -3.50 37.35
N SER A 11 47.03 -2.73 36.35
CA SER A 11 47.90 -1.86 35.53
C SER A 11 48.77 -2.56 34.48
N VAL A 12 49.15 -2.00 33.32
CA VAL A 12 48.87 -0.78 32.55
C VAL A 12 49.62 -0.99 31.22
N PHE A 13 49.04 -0.56 30.10
CA PHE A 13 49.64 -0.15 28.82
C PHE A 13 50.78 -0.96 28.16
N GLY A 14 50.53 -1.38 26.92
CA GLY A 14 51.58 -1.77 25.97
C GLY A 14 51.01 -1.91 24.56
N LEU A 15 51.19 -0.86 23.77
CA LEU A 15 50.77 -0.67 22.38
C LEU A 15 51.31 -1.77 21.43
N SER A 16 50.48 -2.31 20.54
CA SER A 16 50.95 -2.94 19.29
C SER A 16 49.87 -2.83 18.20
N LEU A 17 50.15 -2.01 17.19
CA LEU A 17 49.51 -2.00 15.88
C LEU A 17 49.81 -3.32 15.14
N ALA A 18 48.80 -3.95 14.53
CA ALA A 18 48.90 -4.56 13.19
C ALA A 18 47.54 -5.11 12.70
N ILE A 19 46.89 -4.33 11.84
CA ILE A 19 46.25 -4.67 10.55
C ILE A 19 45.80 -6.12 10.32
N GLY A 20 44.52 -6.28 9.95
CA GLY A 20 44.09 -7.37 9.06
C GLY A 20 42.86 -8.16 9.54
N GLY A 21 41.71 -7.51 9.66
CA GLY A 21 40.44 -8.22 9.86
C GLY A 21 40.01 -8.94 8.58
N LEU A 22 40.24 -10.24 8.49
CA LEU A 22 39.51 -11.11 7.58
C LEU A 22 38.15 -11.42 8.22
N ALA A 23 37.12 -10.70 7.79
CA ALA A 23 35.74 -11.03 8.10
C ALA A 23 35.34 -12.28 7.32
N ALA A 24 35.09 -13.39 8.02
CA ALA A 24 34.44 -14.55 7.44
C ALA A 24 32.96 -14.20 7.16
N THR A 25 32.65 -13.97 5.90
CA THR A 25 31.27 -13.81 5.38
C THR A 25 30.49 -15.10 5.59
N ALA A 26 29.48 -15.06 6.46
CA ALA A 26 28.45 -16.08 6.52
C ALA A 26 27.56 -15.98 5.27
N LEU A 27 27.58 -17.01 4.43
CA LEU A 27 26.64 -17.20 3.32
C LEU A 27 25.28 -17.59 3.91
N THR A 28 24.35 -16.65 4.02
CA THR A 28 22.93 -17.00 4.23
C THR A 28 22.30 -17.30 2.86
N PRO A 29 21.57 -18.41 2.70
CA PRO A 29 20.80 -18.66 1.49
C PRO A 29 19.64 -17.65 1.42
N SER A 30 19.72 -16.71 0.48
CA SER A 30 18.60 -15.84 0.13
C SER A 30 17.57 -16.67 -0.65
N VAL A 31 16.52 -17.10 0.05
CA VAL A 31 15.27 -17.55 -0.59
C VAL A 31 14.73 -16.36 -1.40
N SER A 32 14.91 -16.44 -2.72
CA SER A 32 14.36 -15.47 -3.66
C SER A 32 12.87 -15.74 -3.80
N PHE A 33 12.06 -15.08 -2.98
CA PHE A 33 10.64 -14.94 -3.29
C PHE A 33 10.53 -14.00 -4.49
N ALA A 34 9.83 -14.44 -5.54
CA ALA A 34 9.57 -13.57 -6.69
C ALA A 34 8.84 -12.33 -6.18
N ALA A 35 9.46 -11.16 -6.36
CA ALA A 35 8.85 -9.90 -5.99
C ALA A 35 7.52 -9.75 -6.76
N PRO A 36 6.47 -9.20 -6.11
CA PRO A 36 5.23 -8.89 -6.80
C PRO A 36 5.49 -7.93 -7.97
N PRO A 37 4.65 -7.94 -9.01
CA PRO A 37 4.73 -6.98 -10.11
C PRO A 37 4.70 -5.54 -9.58
N ALA A 38 5.43 -4.64 -10.24
CA ALA A 38 5.35 -3.21 -9.94
C ALA A 38 3.92 -2.69 -10.13
N ALA A 39 3.53 -1.64 -9.40
CA ALA A 39 2.16 -1.10 -9.43
C ALA A 39 1.67 -0.72 -10.85
N ASP A 40 2.57 -0.18 -11.66
CA ASP A 40 2.30 0.23 -13.05
C ASP A 40 2.59 -0.87 -14.08
N ALA A 41 2.96 -2.08 -13.64
CA ALA A 41 3.19 -3.18 -14.55
C ALA A 41 1.87 -3.55 -15.27
N PRO A 42 1.89 -3.72 -16.61
CA PRO A 42 0.72 -4.14 -17.35
C PRO A 42 0.37 -5.59 -17.02
N LEU A 43 -0.84 -5.81 -16.49
CA LEU A 43 -1.37 -7.11 -16.10
C LEU A 43 -2.64 -7.42 -16.87
N LYS A 44 -2.77 -8.62 -17.41
CA LYS A 44 -4.03 -9.11 -17.98
C LYS A 44 -5.03 -9.39 -16.86
N LEU A 45 -6.17 -8.71 -16.86
CA LEU A 45 -7.25 -9.01 -15.93
C LEU A 45 -7.88 -10.35 -16.30
N ASN A 46 -7.60 -11.39 -15.53
CA ASN A 46 -8.08 -12.74 -15.78
C ASN A 46 -9.48 -12.95 -15.19
N LYS A 47 -9.76 -12.33 -14.05
CA LYS A 47 -11.02 -12.47 -13.33
C LYS A 47 -11.29 -11.23 -12.49
N LEU A 48 -12.54 -10.76 -12.49
CA LEU A 48 -13.05 -9.74 -11.58
C LEU A 48 -14.29 -10.30 -10.89
N THR A 49 -14.26 -10.42 -9.57
CA THR A 49 -15.37 -10.94 -8.77
C THR A 49 -15.76 -9.93 -7.71
N VAL A 50 -17.05 -9.65 -7.61
CA VAL A 50 -17.63 -8.83 -6.54
C VAL A 50 -18.54 -9.71 -5.71
N THR A 51 -18.35 -9.69 -4.39
CA THR A 51 -19.12 -10.50 -3.45
C THR A 51 -19.71 -9.64 -2.34
N GLY A 52 -20.87 -10.02 -1.82
CA GLY A 52 -21.51 -9.34 -0.67
C GLY A 52 -22.22 -8.03 -1.00
N ASN A 53 -22.31 -7.68 -2.29
CA ASN A 53 -23.13 -6.57 -2.79
C ASN A 53 -24.62 -6.94 -2.78
N ALA A 54 -25.29 -6.69 -1.66
CA ALA A 54 -26.71 -6.94 -1.46
C ALA A 54 -27.58 -5.71 -1.73
N LYS A 55 -27.04 -4.51 -1.50
CA LYS A 55 -27.75 -3.22 -1.62
C LYS A 55 -27.47 -2.51 -2.95
N VAL A 56 -26.42 -2.89 -3.68
CA VAL A 56 -26.07 -2.35 -5.00
C VAL A 56 -25.95 -3.50 -6.01
N ALA A 57 -26.59 -3.35 -7.18
CA ALA A 57 -26.57 -4.38 -8.21
C ALA A 57 -25.17 -4.55 -8.81
N THR A 58 -24.77 -5.79 -9.09
CA THR A 58 -23.47 -6.08 -9.72
C THR A 58 -23.33 -5.36 -11.06
N SER A 59 -24.41 -5.18 -11.81
CA SER A 59 -24.40 -4.42 -13.07
C SER A 59 -24.00 -2.96 -12.87
N ASP A 60 -24.46 -2.31 -11.79
CA ASP A 60 -24.17 -0.90 -11.50
C ASP A 60 -22.73 -0.74 -11.03
N ILE A 61 -22.24 -1.72 -10.27
CA ILE A 61 -20.84 -1.82 -9.86
C ILE A 61 -19.95 -1.96 -11.09
N MET A 62 -20.22 -2.96 -11.96
CA MET A 62 -19.43 -3.20 -13.17
C MET A 62 -19.51 -2.03 -14.17
N ALA A 63 -20.62 -1.29 -14.21
CA ALA A 63 -20.75 -0.11 -15.07
C ALA A 63 -19.88 1.08 -14.63
N ALA A 64 -19.51 1.15 -13.35
CA ALA A 64 -18.62 2.18 -12.84
C ALA A 64 -17.14 1.85 -13.02
N VAL A 65 -16.80 0.57 -13.22
CA VAL A 65 -15.42 0.14 -13.37
C VAL A 65 -14.92 0.48 -14.79
N PRO A 66 -13.77 1.16 -14.95
CA PRO A 66 -13.29 1.60 -16.26
C PRO A 66 -12.64 0.50 -17.11
N PHE A 67 -12.69 -0.77 -16.67
CA PHE A 67 -12.04 -1.91 -17.30
C PHE A 67 -12.89 -3.18 -17.18
N HIS A 68 -12.65 -4.14 -18.07
CA HIS A 68 -13.36 -5.41 -18.17
C HIS A 68 -12.40 -6.60 -18.08
N VAL A 69 -12.95 -7.78 -17.75
CA VAL A 69 -12.18 -9.03 -17.79
C VAL A 69 -11.62 -9.24 -19.20
N GLY A 70 -10.32 -9.50 -19.29
CA GLY A 70 -9.57 -9.60 -20.54
C GLY A 70 -8.75 -8.36 -20.88
N ASP A 71 -9.02 -7.21 -20.26
CA ASP A 71 -8.26 -5.98 -20.47
C ASP A 71 -6.85 -6.09 -19.87
N THR A 72 -5.95 -5.25 -20.38
CA THR A 72 -4.67 -5.00 -19.74
C THR A 72 -4.86 -3.85 -18.77
N VAL A 73 -4.74 -4.16 -17.48
CA VAL A 73 -4.89 -3.22 -16.36
C VAL A 73 -3.59 -3.10 -15.59
N THR A 74 -3.38 -1.98 -14.93
CA THR A 74 -2.36 -1.83 -13.88
C THR A 74 -2.99 -2.02 -12.51
N GLN A 75 -2.16 -2.19 -11.48
CA GLN A 75 -2.66 -2.22 -10.11
C GLN A 75 -3.32 -0.89 -9.72
N THR A 76 -2.77 0.23 -10.23
CA THR A 76 -3.36 1.57 -10.13
C THR A 76 -4.78 1.60 -10.68
N GLN A 77 -4.99 1.10 -11.90
CA GLN A 77 -6.31 1.08 -12.52
C GLN A 77 -7.30 0.22 -11.72
N ILE A 78 -6.86 -0.91 -11.15
CA ILE A 78 -7.72 -1.75 -10.30
C ILE A 78 -8.16 -0.98 -9.05
N MET A 79 -7.27 -0.18 -8.44
CA MET A 79 -7.63 0.66 -7.29
C MET A 79 -8.59 1.78 -7.69
N ASP A 80 -8.34 2.46 -8.80
CA ASP A 80 -9.23 3.50 -9.30
C ASP A 80 -10.62 2.92 -9.55
N GLY A 81 -10.70 1.71 -10.12
CA GLY A 81 -11.96 0.98 -10.25
C GLY A 81 -12.63 0.66 -8.92
N LEU A 82 -11.88 0.25 -7.88
CA LEU A 82 -12.44 0.07 -6.54
C LEU A 82 -12.98 1.40 -5.97
N HIS A 83 -12.28 2.51 -6.21
CA HIS A 83 -12.74 3.84 -5.81
C HIS A 83 -14.03 4.25 -6.53
N ASP A 84 -14.11 4.01 -7.83
CA ASP A 84 -15.33 4.26 -8.61
C ASP A 84 -16.50 3.42 -8.09
N VAL A 85 -16.24 2.16 -7.71
CA VAL A 85 -17.24 1.31 -7.04
C VAL A 85 -17.64 1.90 -5.69
N MET A 86 -16.71 2.33 -4.85
CA MET A 86 -17.03 2.98 -3.57
C MET A 86 -17.92 4.23 -3.76
N ALA A 87 -17.64 5.04 -4.79
CA ALA A 87 -18.47 6.19 -5.15
C ALA A 87 -19.90 5.82 -5.57
N VAL A 88 -20.10 4.65 -6.21
CA VAL A 88 -21.46 4.12 -6.49
C VAL A 88 -22.22 3.84 -5.19
N TYR A 89 -21.56 3.26 -4.18
CA TYR A 89 -22.19 3.00 -2.88
C TYR A 89 -22.58 4.28 -2.15
N GLU A 90 -21.71 5.28 -2.17
CA GLU A 90 -21.98 6.60 -1.60
C GLU A 90 -23.17 7.29 -2.30
N LYS A 91 -23.20 7.28 -3.63
CA LYS A 91 -24.31 7.82 -4.43
C LYS A 91 -25.65 7.16 -4.06
N ASN A 92 -25.62 5.87 -3.75
CA ASN A 92 -26.79 5.12 -3.32
C ASN A 92 -27.06 5.23 -1.80
N LYS A 93 -26.28 6.04 -1.07
CA LYS A 93 -26.37 6.25 0.39
C LYS A 93 -26.24 4.95 1.19
N VAL A 94 -25.44 4.01 0.69
CA VAL A 94 -25.15 2.73 1.33
C VAL A 94 -23.81 2.82 2.03
N ASN A 95 -23.80 2.62 3.35
CA ASN A 95 -22.56 2.43 4.10
C ASN A 95 -22.07 1.00 3.87
N ALA A 96 -20.94 0.86 3.19
CA ALA A 96 -20.34 -0.44 2.89
C ALA A 96 -18.88 -0.47 3.35
N ARG A 97 -18.42 -1.65 3.78
CA ARG A 97 -16.99 -1.95 3.95
C ARG A 97 -16.46 -2.70 2.75
N PHE A 98 -15.25 -2.38 2.34
CA PHE A 98 -14.60 -2.97 1.18
C PHE A 98 -13.34 -3.70 1.60
N GLY A 99 -13.24 -4.96 1.18
CA GLY A 99 -12.02 -5.74 1.19
C GLY A 99 -11.58 -5.99 -0.25
N GLN A 100 -10.28 -5.99 -0.49
CA GLN A 100 -9.72 -6.34 -1.78
C GLN A 100 -8.71 -7.46 -1.63
N SER A 101 -8.76 -8.40 -2.57
CA SER A 101 -7.72 -9.40 -2.74
C SER A 101 -7.28 -9.43 -4.20
N LEU A 102 -5.98 -9.32 -4.41
CA LEU A 102 -5.34 -9.47 -5.70
C LEU A 102 -4.54 -10.76 -5.71
N LYS A 103 -4.78 -11.60 -6.71
CA LYS A 103 -4.00 -12.81 -6.93
C LYS A 103 -3.28 -12.69 -8.26
N PHE A 104 -1.96 -12.56 -8.19
CA PHE A 104 -1.10 -12.50 -9.36
C PHE A 104 -0.82 -13.92 -9.87
N ILE A 105 -0.98 -14.12 -11.18
CA ILE A 105 -0.68 -15.38 -11.87
C ILE A 105 0.40 -15.10 -12.90
N ASP A 106 1.51 -15.85 -12.82
CA ASP A 106 2.67 -15.76 -13.71
C ASP A 106 3.28 -14.35 -13.85
N ASN A 107 3.07 -13.46 -12.86
CA ASN A 107 3.45 -12.04 -12.88
C ASN A 107 2.95 -11.24 -14.10
N LYS A 108 1.98 -11.77 -14.84
CA LYS A 108 1.42 -11.16 -16.07
C LYS A 108 -0.09 -11.09 -16.05
N LYS A 109 -0.74 -11.82 -15.16
CA LYS A 109 -2.19 -11.86 -14.99
C LYS A 109 -2.55 -11.53 -13.56
N VAL A 110 -3.76 -11.02 -13.39
CA VAL A 110 -4.31 -10.70 -12.07
C VAL A 110 -5.76 -11.16 -11.98
N GLU A 111 -6.09 -11.79 -10.87
CA GLU A 111 -7.47 -12.04 -10.45
C GLU A 111 -7.80 -11.09 -9.32
N VAL A 112 -8.89 -10.33 -9.49
CA VAL A 112 -9.35 -9.31 -8.56
C VAL A 112 -10.61 -9.81 -7.87
N THR A 113 -10.62 -9.76 -6.55
CA THR A 113 -11.81 -10.03 -5.73
C THR A 113 -12.09 -8.82 -4.85
N TRP A 114 -13.27 -8.22 -5.02
CA TRP A 114 -13.79 -7.18 -4.15
C TRP A 114 -14.89 -7.76 -3.26
N ALA A 115 -14.61 -7.80 -1.97
CA ALA A 115 -15.58 -8.17 -0.95
C ALA A 115 -16.23 -6.91 -0.43
N VAL A 116 -17.55 -6.79 -0.60
CA VAL A 116 -18.34 -5.69 -0.08
C VAL A 116 -19.21 -6.20 1.07
N SER A 117 -19.33 -5.40 2.13
CA SER A 117 -20.24 -5.67 3.25
C SER A 117 -21.15 -4.46 3.46
N ASP A 118 -22.36 -4.57 2.90
CA ASP A 118 -23.38 -3.50 2.79
C ASP A 118 -24.25 -3.32 4.06
N GLU A 119 -23.94 -4.09 5.08
CA GLU A 119 -24.63 -4.13 6.37
C GLU A 119 -23.56 -4.38 7.43
N GLN A 120 -23.79 -4.01 8.69
CA GLN A 120 -23.01 -4.56 9.81
C GLN A 120 -23.33 -6.06 9.98
N ALA A 121 -23.14 -6.84 8.92
CA ALA A 121 -23.12 -8.27 8.99
C ALA A 121 -21.78 -8.64 9.64
N VAL A 122 -21.86 -8.87 10.94
CA VAL A 122 -20.88 -9.67 11.67
C VAL A 122 -20.95 -11.09 11.11
N THR A 123 -20.41 -11.31 9.92
CA THR A 123 -20.12 -12.65 9.42
C THR A 123 -18.65 -12.89 9.65
N ASN A 124 -18.35 -13.90 10.48
CA ASN A 124 -17.03 -14.28 10.97
C ASN A 124 -16.08 -14.81 9.88
N ALA A 125 -15.80 -13.98 8.88
CA ALA A 125 -14.58 -14.02 8.09
C ALA A 125 -14.17 -12.56 7.91
N PRO A 126 -13.01 -12.12 8.41
CA PRO A 126 -12.62 -10.73 8.26
C PRO A 126 -12.44 -10.46 6.76
N ALA A 127 -13.28 -9.60 6.19
CA ALA A 127 -12.79 -8.69 5.16
C ALA A 127 -11.69 -7.90 5.85
N GLN A 128 -10.45 -8.37 5.71
CA GLN A 128 -9.31 -7.76 6.38
C GLN A 128 -9.21 -6.35 5.83
N ALA A 129 -9.48 -5.37 6.69
CA ALA A 129 -9.40 -3.98 6.31
C ALA A 129 -8.00 -3.74 5.74
N LEU A 130 -7.92 -3.04 4.61
CA LEU A 130 -6.65 -2.70 3.99
C LEU A 130 -5.90 -1.79 4.97
N VAL A 131 -4.62 -2.10 5.22
CA VAL A 131 -3.77 -1.34 6.12
C VAL A 131 -2.64 -0.74 5.32
N VAL A 132 -2.37 0.53 5.52
CA VAL A 132 -1.23 1.19 4.87
C VAL A 132 0.08 0.60 5.40
N GLU A 133 0.97 0.23 4.51
CA GLU A 133 2.34 -0.15 4.84
C GLU A 133 3.28 1.03 4.65
N ALA A 134 3.26 1.64 3.47
CA ALA A 134 3.95 2.89 3.19
C ALA A 134 3.04 3.89 2.45
N VAL A 135 3.39 5.17 2.57
CA VAL A 135 2.86 6.24 1.72
C VAL A 135 4.04 6.89 1.01
N ASN A 136 4.00 6.88 -0.32
CA ASN A 136 5.02 7.42 -1.19
C ASN A 136 4.43 8.54 -2.05
N PHE A 137 5.27 9.51 -2.41
CA PHE A 137 4.90 10.60 -3.32
C PHE A 137 5.88 10.60 -4.48
N THR A 138 5.36 10.70 -5.70
CA THR A 138 6.15 10.80 -6.93
C THR A 138 5.67 11.97 -7.76
N GLY A 139 6.57 12.56 -8.56
CA GLY A 139 6.25 13.71 -9.41
C GLY A 139 6.17 15.07 -8.70
N ASN A 140 6.28 15.10 -7.37
CA ASN A 140 6.33 16.34 -6.60
C ASN A 140 7.67 17.07 -6.74
N LYS A 141 7.71 18.07 -7.61
CA LYS A 141 8.90 18.91 -7.86
C LYS A 141 8.79 20.26 -7.15
N LYS A 142 7.57 20.82 -7.04
CA LYS A 142 7.29 22.13 -6.44
C LYS A 142 6.89 22.05 -4.97
N VAL A 143 6.43 20.89 -4.50
CA VAL A 143 6.06 20.65 -3.09
C VAL A 143 6.90 19.52 -2.52
N SER A 144 7.44 19.70 -1.32
CA SER A 144 8.28 18.67 -0.70
C SER A 144 7.45 17.47 -0.24
N SER A 145 8.05 16.27 -0.26
CA SER A 145 7.38 15.07 0.26
C SER A 145 7.08 15.19 1.76
N ALA A 146 7.85 16.01 2.50
CA ALA A 146 7.59 16.30 3.91
C ALA A 146 6.30 17.13 4.09
N ASP A 147 6.08 18.14 3.24
CA ASP A 147 4.85 18.94 3.27
C ASP A 147 3.63 18.10 2.86
N LEU A 148 3.78 17.23 1.86
CA LEU A 148 2.73 16.29 1.43
C LEU A 148 2.41 15.28 2.51
N THR A 149 3.43 14.73 3.17
CA THR A 149 3.25 13.87 4.34
C THR A 149 2.49 14.63 5.42
N ALA A 150 2.90 15.86 5.75
CA ALA A 150 2.22 16.66 6.78
C ALA A 150 0.76 17.00 6.44
N ALA A 151 0.43 17.17 5.16
CA ALA A 151 -0.92 17.46 4.70
C ALA A 151 -1.84 16.22 4.66
N THR A 152 -1.27 15.05 4.38
CA THR A 152 -2.00 13.77 4.32
C THR A 152 -2.14 13.12 5.69
N LYS A 153 -3.15 12.27 5.86
CA LYS A 153 -3.52 11.56 7.07
C LYS A 153 -3.15 10.09 7.02
N LEU A 154 -3.10 9.46 5.85
CA LEU A 154 -2.69 8.06 5.74
C LEU A 154 -1.23 7.92 6.21
N ARG A 155 -1.01 6.95 7.09
CA ARG A 155 0.27 6.60 7.68
C ARG A 155 0.41 5.09 7.75
N PRO A 156 1.65 4.55 7.77
CA PRO A 156 1.87 3.14 8.08
C PRO A 156 1.03 2.68 9.29
N GLY A 157 0.27 1.60 9.13
CA GLY A 157 -0.64 1.05 10.13
C GLY A 157 -2.07 1.63 10.11
N SER A 158 -2.35 2.66 9.31
CA SER A 158 -3.69 3.24 9.20
C SER A 158 -4.59 2.34 8.37
N GLU A 159 -5.88 2.29 8.73
CA GLU A 159 -6.88 1.68 7.88
C GLU A 159 -7.10 2.53 6.62
N VAL A 160 -7.07 1.85 5.48
CA VAL A 160 -7.41 2.38 4.17
C VAL A 160 -8.93 2.38 4.06
N THR A 161 -9.50 3.57 4.15
CA THR A 161 -10.93 3.79 3.93
C THR A 161 -11.10 4.83 2.82
N GLN A 162 -12.29 4.87 2.23
CA GLN A 162 -12.62 5.89 1.23
C GLN A 162 -12.42 7.30 1.79
N ASP A 163 -12.87 7.55 3.03
CA ASP A 163 -12.77 8.85 3.68
C ASP A 163 -11.31 9.28 3.87
N THR A 164 -10.42 8.36 4.25
CA THR A 164 -9.00 8.69 4.45
C THR A 164 -8.29 8.95 3.13
N TYR A 165 -8.62 8.21 2.07
CA TYR A 165 -8.11 8.47 0.71
C TYR A 165 -8.60 9.79 0.12
N ALA A 166 -9.91 10.03 0.15
CA ALA A 166 -10.50 11.25 -0.39
C ALA A 166 -10.00 12.49 0.37
N ALA A 167 -9.86 12.39 1.70
CA ALA A 167 -9.29 13.44 2.51
C ALA A 167 -7.83 13.74 2.13
N ASP A 168 -7.02 12.71 1.85
CA ASP A 168 -5.62 12.88 1.46
C ASP A 168 -5.47 13.50 0.08
N GLN A 169 -6.22 13.02 -0.92
CA GLN A 169 -6.23 13.64 -2.25
C GLN A 169 -6.68 15.10 -2.19
N ALA A 170 -7.75 15.40 -1.44
CA ALA A 170 -8.22 16.77 -1.26
C ALA A 170 -7.18 17.65 -0.54
N ALA A 171 -6.48 17.11 0.47
CA ALA A 171 -5.43 17.83 1.18
C ALA A 171 -4.23 18.14 0.28
N ILE A 172 -3.83 17.19 -0.59
CA ILE A 172 -2.79 17.38 -1.59
C ILE A 172 -3.21 18.49 -2.58
N VAL A 173 -4.39 18.40 -3.18
CA VAL A 173 -4.89 19.42 -4.12
C VAL A 173 -4.97 20.79 -3.45
N ALA A 174 -5.44 20.87 -2.21
CA ALA A 174 -5.51 22.11 -1.45
C ALA A 174 -4.12 22.71 -1.18
N LEU A 175 -3.13 21.88 -0.87
CA LEU A 175 -1.75 22.30 -0.66
C LEU A 175 -1.13 22.91 -1.93
N TYR A 176 -1.31 22.27 -3.08
CA TYR A 176 -0.85 22.77 -4.38
C TYR A 176 -1.58 24.05 -4.79
N LYS A 177 -2.90 24.12 -4.58
CA LYS A 177 -3.69 25.33 -4.83
C LYS A 177 -3.19 26.52 -4.01
N LYS A 178 -2.85 26.31 -2.73
CA LYS A 178 -2.27 27.35 -1.86
C LYS A 178 -0.91 27.86 -2.36
N LYS A 179 -0.17 27.01 -3.07
CA LYS A 179 1.11 27.35 -3.72
C LYS A 179 0.94 27.96 -5.11
N GLY A 180 -0.29 28.06 -5.62
CA GLY A 180 -0.59 28.61 -6.95
C GLY A 180 -0.25 27.66 -8.10
N VAL A 181 -0.19 26.36 -7.84
CA VAL A 181 0.21 25.32 -8.81
C VAL A 181 -0.98 24.41 -9.10
N GLY A 182 -1.26 24.17 -10.38
CA GLY A 182 -2.23 23.13 -10.77
C GLY A 182 -1.61 21.75 -10.56
N VAL A 183 -2.39 20.79 -10.07
CA VAL A 183 -1.91 19.41 -9.92
C VAL A 183 -3.01 18.44 -10.31
N LYS A 184 -2.64 17.41 -11.06
CA LYS A 184 -3.46 16.21 -11.22
C LYS A 184 -2.87 15.12 -10.31
N VAL A 185 -3.68 14.64 -9.38
CA VAL A 185 -3.30 13.61 -8.41
C VAL A 185 -3.86 12.28 -8.89
N SER A 186 -3.01 11.27 -9.00
CA SER A 186 -3.38 9.87 -9.19
C SER A 186 -2.79 9.06 -8.04
N SER A 187 -3.44 7.98 -7.62
CA SER A 187 -2.95 7.16 -6.50
C SER A 187 -2.93 5.69 -6.89
N ALA A 188 -1.79 5.05 -6.70
CA ALA A 188 -1.62 3.62 -6.85
C ALA A 188 -1.51 2.97 -5.48
N ALA A 189 -2.10 1.80 -5.26
CA ALA A 189 -1.81 1.00 -4.08
C ALA A 189 -1.19 -0.32 -4.50
N ALA A 190 0.06 -0.57 -4.10
CA ALA A 190 0.73 -1.85 -4.31
C ALA A 190 0.58 -2.73 -3.09
N GLN A 191 0.30 -4.02 -3.27
CA GLN A 191 0.22 -4.99 -2.18
C GLN A 191 1.47 -5.86 -2.19
N PRO A 192 2.55 -5.48 -1.49
CA PRO A 192 3.84 -6.16 -1.59
C PRO A 192 3.82 -7.58 -1.01
N HIS A 193 2.91 -7.89 -0.09
CA HIS A 193 2.97 -9.11 0.71
C HIS A 193 1.84 -10.13 0.51
N ASN A 194 0.98 -9.96 -0.51
CA ASN A 194 -0.24 -10.78 -0.70
C ASN A 194 -1.14 -10.88 0.56
N ASP A 195 -1.00 -9.93 1.49
CA ASP A 195 -1.77 -9.80 2.73
C ASP A 195 -2.62 -8.51 2.68
N ASN A 196 -3.22 -8.07 3.79
CA ASN A 196 -4.03 -6.85 3.76
C ASN A 196 -3.22 -5.53 3.76
N ARG A 197 -1.90 -5.57 3.56
CA ARG A 197 -1.04 -4.39 3.61
C ARG A 197 -0.81 -3.77 2.23
N VAL A 198 -0.92 -2.46 2.13
CA VAL A 198 -0.77 -1.74 0.87
C VAL A 198 0.18 -0.55 0.97
N ASP A 199 1.08 -0.45 0.00
CA ASP A 199 1.91 0.71 -0.28
C ASP A 199 1.15 1.68 -1.18
N ILE A 200 0.76 2.81 -0.61
CA ILE A 200 0.07 3.86 -1.35
C ILE A 200 1.12 4.76 -1.99
N THR A 201 1.04 4.97 -3.30
CA THR A 201 1.89 5.88 -4.06
C THR A 201 1.03 6.94 -4.71
N TYR A 202 1.13 8.18 -4.25
CA TYR A 202 0.51 9.33 -4.89
C TYR A 202 1.42 9.86 -6.01
N THR A 203 0.96 9.73 -7.24
CA THR A 203 1.60 10.29 -8.42
C THR A 203 1.03 11.67 -8.72
N LEU A 204 1.90 12.67 -8.76
CA LEU A 204 1.54 14.08 -8.85
C LEU A 204 2.04 14.64 -10.17
N GLU A 205 1.11 14.97 -11.06
CA GLU A 205 1.39 15.64 -12.32
C GLU A 205 1.14 17.14 -12.12
N GLU A 206 2.22 17.85 -11.79
CA GLU A 206 2.21 19.30 -11.61
C GLU A 206 2.08 20.03 -12.96
N GLN A 207 1.20 21.02 -13.01
CA GLN A 207 1.03 21.92 -14.15
C GLN A 207 1.74 23.25 -13.85
N ASP A 208 2.30 23.86 -14.89
CA ASP A 208 2.97 25.16 -14.84
C ASP A 208 1.98 26.33 -15.04
#